data_AF-A0A3B4DQ89-F1
#
_entry.id   AF-A0A3B4DQ89-F1
#
_cell.length_a   1.000
_cell.length_b   1.000
_cell.length_c   1.000
_cell.angle_alpha   90.00
_cell.angle_beta   90.00
_cell.angle_gamma   90.00
#
_symmetry.space_group_name_H-M   'P 1'
#
loop_
_entity.id
_entity.type
_entity.pdbx_description
1 polymer ?
#
loop_
_entity_poly.entity_id
_entity_poly.type
_entity_poly.pdbx_seq_one_letter_code
_entity_poly.pdbx_strand_id
1 'polypeptide(L)'
;GERRPAADALRRALDFKTQGTQCYRDKKYREAIGKYHRALLEMKGLCRALGDPDVGARSALTEEQKGAVESAELECYNSLAACLLQMELVNYERVKEYCLKVLRKEGENFKALYRSGVAYYHLGDYHKALHYLQESHKQQPSGTGGSHIHTHTHTRLHASV
;
A
#
# COMPACT_ATOMS: atom_id res chain seq x y z
N GLY A 1 -11.60 -9.20 33.37
CA GLY A 1 -11.10 -8.11 32.52
C GLY A 1 -11.38 -8.46 31.09
N GLU A 2 -12.37 -7.81 30.47
CA GLU A 2 -12.80 -8.13 29.10
C GLU A 2 -11.70 -7.75 28.09
N ARG A 3 -11.14 -8.77 27.43
CA ARG A 3 -10.27 -8.61 26.26
C ARG A 3 -11.16 -8.14 25.10
N ARG A 4 -10.89 -6.97 24.52
CA ARG A 4 -11.63 -6.46 23.35
C ARG A 4 -11.05 -7.12 22.07
N PRO A 5 -11.75 -8.08 21.43
CA PRO A 5 -11.18 -8.85 20.32
C PRO A 5 -10.77 -7.98 19.13
N ALA A 6 -11.52 -6.91 18.87
CA ALA A 6 -11.22 -5.96 17.79
C ALA A 6 -9.93 -5.15 18.04
N ALA A 7 -9.67 -4.72 19.28
CA ALA A 7 -8.44 -3.99 19.60
C ALA A 7 -7.20 -4.88 19.47
N ASP A 8 -7.31 -6.15 19.86
CA ASP A 8 -6.22 -7.13 19.69
C ASP A 8 -5.94 -7.44 18.22
N ALA A 9 -6.97 -7.59 17.39
CA ALA A 9 -6.81 -7.79 15.95
C ALA A 9 -6.21 -6.57 15.26
N LEU A 10 -6.61 -5.34 15.65
CA LEU A 10 -5.98 -4.12 15.15
C LEU A 10 -4.49 -4.07 15.49
N ARG A 11 -4.14 -4.38 16.74
CA ARG A 11 -2.74 -4.44 17.18
C ARG A 11 -1.93 -5.46 16.37
N ARG A 12 -2.46 -6.66 16.13
CA ARG A 12 -1.79 -7.68 15.30
C ARG A 12 -1.61 -7.21 13.86
N ALA A 13 -2.62 -6.57 13.27
CA ALA A 13 -2.53 -6.03 11.91
C ALA A 13 -1.40 -5.00 11.79
N LEU A 14 -1.30 -4.08 12.75
CA LEU A 14 -0.25 -3.05 12.79
C LEU A 14 1.15 -3.63 13.05
N ASP A 15 1.25 -4.67 13.88
CA ASP A 15 2.51 -5.40 14.10
C ASP A 15 2.99 -6.08 12.80
N PHE A 16 2.11 -6.78 12.09
CA PHE A 16 2.44 -7.35 10.79
C PHE A 16 2.85 -6.28 9.76
N LYS A 17 2.16 -5.12 9.71
CA LYS A 17 2.57 -3.99 8.86
C LYS A 17 3.99 -3.54 9.19
N THR A 18 4.28 -3.39 10.48
CA THR A 18 5.59 -2.92 10.97
C THR A 18 6.70 -3.90 10.61
N GLN A 19 6.47 -5.20 10.84
CA GLN A 19 7.39 -6.26 10.43
C GLN A 19 7.59 -6.28 8.91
N GLY A 20 6.53 -6.09 8.12
CA GLY A 20 6.64 -5.99 6.66
C GLY A 20 7.51 -4.81 6.21
N THR A 21 7.37 -3.66 6.86
CA THR A 21 8.20 -2.48 6.61
C THR A 21 9.66 -2.71 6.98
N GLN A 22 9.91 -3.43 8.07
CA GLN A 22 11.28 -3.83 8.42
C GLN A 22 11.87 -4.77 7.37
N CYS A 23 11.16 -5.83 6.99
CA CYS A 23 11.60 -6.73 5.91
C CYS A 23 11.86 -5.98 4.59
N TYR A 24 11.04 -4.97 4.25
CA TYR A 24 11.25 -4.15 3.06
C TYR A 24 12.55 -3.35 3.14
N ARG A 25 12.84 -2.72 4.28
CA ARG A 25 14.09 -1.98 4.53
C ARG A 25 15.31 -2.90 4.43
N ASP A 26 15.17 -4.13 4.90
CA ASP A 26 16.20 -5.18 4.83
C ASP A 26 16.29 -5.84 3.43
N LYS A 27 15.54 -5.34 2.43
CA LYS A 27 15.45 -5.88 1.06
C LYS A 27 14.94 -7.32 0.98
N LYS A 28 14.31 -7.83 2.03
CA LYS A 28 13.66 -9.14 2.11
C LYS A 28 12.24 -9.06 1.55
N TYR A 29 12.12 -8.76 0.25
CA TYR A 29 10.83 -8.43 -0.37
C TYR A 29 9.78 -9.55 -0.30
N ARG A 30 10.20 -10.81 -0.44
CA ARG A 30 9.30 -11.97 -0.32
C ARG A 30 8.70 -12.09 1.09
N GLU A 31 9.51 -11.88 2.11
CA GLU A 31 9.05 -11.88 3.51
C GLU A 31 8.14 -10.68 3.78
N ALA A 32 8.51 -9.49 3.28
CA ALA A 32 7.71 -8.28 3.40
C ALA A 32 6.30 -8.48 2.80
N ILE A 33 6.19 -9.07 1.61
CA ILE A 33 4.91 -9.41 0.97
C ILE A 33 4.05 -10.28 1.90
N GLY A 34 4.64 -11.35 2.46
CA GLY A 34 3.92 -12.24 3.37
C GLY A 34 3.42 -11.54 4.63
N LYS A 35 4.21 -10.62 5.20
CA LYS A 35 3.82 -9.82 6.37
C LYS A 35 2.70 -8.83 6.04
N TYR A 36 2.80 -8.09 4.94
CA TYR A 36 1.73 -7.17 4.52
C TYR A 36 0.43 -7.90 4.19
N HIS A 37 0.49 -9.09 3.57
CA HIS A 37 -0.72 -9.89 3.35
C HIS A 37 -1.38 -10.34 4.66
N ARG A 38 -0.60 -10.76 5.66
CA ARG A 38 -1.14 -11.10 6.99
C ARG A 38 -1.78 -9.89 7.66
N ALA A 39 -1.18 -8.70 7.54
CA ALA A 39 -1.77 -7.46 8.03
C ALA A 39 -3.16 -7.20 7.41
N LEU A 40 -3.26 -7.30 6.07
CA LEU A 40 -4.52 -7.13 5.35
C LEU A 40 -5.58 -8.18 5.71
N LEU A 41 -5.18 -9.42 6.01
CA LEU A 41 -6.11 -10.47 6.44
C LEU A 41 -6.72 -10.17 7.81
N GLU A 42 -5.90 -9.72 8.78
CA GLU A 42 -6.39 -9.28 10.10
C GLU A 42 -7.36 -8.08 9.96
N MET A 43 -7.01 -7.09 9.13
CA MET A 43 -7.87 -5.92 8.86
C MET A 43 -9.21 -6.30 8.22
N LYS A 44 -9.22 -7.24 7.26
CA LYS A 44 -10.47 -7.72 6.66
C LYS A 44 -11.33 -8.53 7.63
N GLY A 45 -10.69 -9.29 8.52
CA GLY A 45 -11.35 -10.01 9.60
C GLY A 45 -12.10 -9.05 10.54
N LEU A 46 -11.49 -7.91 10.86
CA LEU A 46 -12.11 -6.83 11.65
C LEU A 46 -13.37 -6.28 10.97
N CYS A 47 -13.29 -5.91 9.68
CA CYS A 47 -14.44 -5.35 8.96
C CYS A 47 -15.62 -6.32 8.90
N ARG A 48 -15.37 -7.62 8.75
CA ARG A 48 -16.42 -8.66 8.73
C ARG A 48 -17.10 -8.81 10.10
N ALA A 49 -16.31 -8.82 11.18
CA ALA A 49 -16.85 -8.92 12.54
C ALA A 49 -17.68 -7.71 12.96
N LEU A 50 -17.45 -6.54 12.36
CA LEU A 50 -18.20 -5.30 12.60
C LEU A 50 -19.51 -5.20 11.80
N GLY A 51 -19.66 -5.97 10.72
CA GLY A 51 -20.87 -6.01 9.90
C GLY A 51 -21.96 -6.96 10.41
N ASP A 52 -21.69 -7.70 11.49
CA ASP A 52 -22.63 -8.63 12.10
C ASP A 52 -23.47 -7.91 13.18
N PRO A 53 -24.80 -7.79 13.00
CA PRO A 53 -25.67 -7.07 13.94
C PRO A 53 -25.73 -7.70 15.34
N ASP A 54 -25.39 -8.99 15.51
CA ASP A 54 -25.43 -9.68 16.82
C ASP A 54 -24.15 -9.43 17.65
N VAL A 55 -23.04 -9.06 16.99
CA VAL A 55 -21.73 -8.76 17.60
C VAL A 55 -21.48 -7.25 17.74
N GLY A 56 -22.22 -6.43 16.98
CA GLY A 56 -21.98 -5.00 16.76
C GLY A 56 -22.06 -4.09 18.00
N ALA A 57 -22.69 -4.52 19.10
CA ALA A 57 -22.91 -3.65 20.26
C ALA A 57 -21.78 -3.67 21.31
N ARG A 58 -20.90 -4.69 21.32
CA ARG A 58 -19.86 -4.87 22.38
C ARG A 58 -18.42 -4.70 21.93
N SER A 59 -18.16 -4.62 20.62
CA SER A 59 -16.80 -4.65 20.06
C SER A 59 -16.57 -3.67 18.89
N ALA A 60 -17.36 -2.60 18.81
CA ALA A 60 -17.23 -1.58 17.78
C ALA A 60 -15.89 -0.83 17.89
N LEU A 61 -15.16 -0.75 16.78
CA LEU A 61 -14.01 0.15 16.66
C LEU A 61 -14.49 1.61 16.73
N THR A 62 -13.72 2.46 17.40
CA THR A 62 -13.95 3.92 17.34
C THR A 62 -13.71 4.43 15.92
N GLU A 63 -14.23 5.61 15.57
CA GLU A 63 -14.00 6.20 14.25
C GLU A 63 -12.50 6.43 13.98
N GLU A 64 -11.73 6.78 15.01
CA GLU A 64 -10.27 6.91 14.91
C GLU A 64 -9.62 5.57 14.59
N GLN A 65 -10.09 4.47 15.20
CA GLN A 65 -9.59 3.14 14.93
C GLN A 65 -9.95 2.66 13.52
N LYS A 66 -11.16 2.98 13.03
CA LYS A 66 -11.55 2.70 11.64
C LYS A 66 -10.66 3.45 10.66
N GLY A 67 -10.41 4.75 10.89
CA GLY A 67 -9.49 5.54 10.10
C GLY A 67 -8.06 4.98 10.11
N ALA A 68 -7.59 4.51 11.27
CA ALA A 68 -6.29 3.86 11.39
C ALA A 68 -6.21 2.53 10.62
N VAL A 69 -7.27 1.72 10.63
CA VAL A 69 -7.36 0.48 9.83
C VAL A 69 -7.28 0.82 8.34
N GLU A 70 -8.09 1.78 7.88
CA GLU A 70 -8.12 2.18 6.48
C GLU A 70 -6.74 2.71 6.03
N SER A 71 -6.16 3.64 6.78
CA SER A 71 -4.82 4.17 6.51
C SER A 71 -3.76 3.07 6.44
N ALA A 72 -3.77 2.13 7.41
CA ALA A 72 -2.84 1.01 7.43
C ALA A 72 -3.06 0.04 6.26
N GLU A 73 -4.31 -0.17 5.81
CA GLU A 73 -4.63 -0.95 4.62
C GLU A 73 -4.05 -0.30 3.34
N LEU A 74 -4.23 1.00 3.18
CA LEU A 74 -3.68 1.75 2.03
C LEU A 74 -2.15 1.69 2.01
N GLU A 75 -1.50 1.87 3.16
CA GLU A 75 -0.05 1.72 3.29
C GLU A 75 0.43 0.31 2.94
N CYS A 76 -0.30 -0.74 3.33
CA CYS A 76 0.00 -2.12 2.97
C CYS A 76 -0.08 -2.34 1.45
N TYR A 77 -1.13 -1.85 0.77
CA TYR A 77 -1.24 -1.95 -0.68
C TYR A 77 -0.11 -1.20 -1.39
N ASN A 78 0.21 0.01 -0.95
CA ASN A 78 1.32 0.79 -1.48
C ASN A 78 2.67 0.05 -1.32
N SER A 79 2.89 -0.56 -0.16
CA SER A 79 4.14 -1.28 0.12
C SER A 79 4.22 -2.61 -0.64
N LEU A 80 3.11 -3.34 -0.79
CA LEU A 80 3.03 -4.54 -1.63
C LEU A 80 3.36 -4.24 -3.09
N ALA A 81 2.79 -3.16 -3.65
CA ALA A 81 3.11 -2.72 -5.00
C ALA A 81 4.62 -2.43 -5.15
N ALA A 82 5.23 -1.78 -4.15
CA ALA A 82 6.66 -1.53 -4.12
C ALA A 82 7.48 -2.83 -4.08
N CYS A 83 7.13 -3.79 -3.22
CA CYS A 83 7.81 -5.09 -3.13
C CYS A 83 7.74 -5.85 -4.46
N LEU A 84 6.57 -5.90 -5.09
CA LEU A 84 6.36 -6.63 -6.34
C LEU A 84 7.25 -6.09 -7.46
N LEU A 85 7.44 -4.77 -7.54
CA LEU A 85 8.35 -4.13 -8.49
C LEU A 85 9.84 -4.46 -8.25
N GLN A 86 10.20 -5.02 -7.08
CA GLN A 86 11.56 -5.43 -6.77
C GLN A 86 11.82 -6.92 -7.03
N MET A 87 10.77 -7.69 -7.34
CA MET A 87 10.89 -9.12 -7.65
C MET A 87 11.54 -9.34 -9.02
N GLU A 88 12.20 -10.48 -9.21
CA GLU A 88 12.79 -10.87 -10.49
C GLU A 88 11.73 -11.01 -11.59
N LEU A 89 10.62 -11.67 -11.27
CA LEU A 89 9.44 -11.74 -12.12
C LEU A 89 8.34 -10.85 -11.55
N VAL A 90 8.21 -9.66 -12.13
CA VAL A 90 7.26 -8.66 -11.67
C VAL A 90 5.85 -8.99 -12.17
N ASN A 91 4.90 -9.09 -11.25
CA ASN A 91 3.49 -9.20 -11.58
C ASN A 91 2.85 -7.81 -11.70
N TYR A 92 2.93 -7.21 -12.89
CA TYR A 92 2.42 -5.85 -13.14
C TYR A 92 0.89 -5.73 -13.00
N GLU A 93 0.15 -6.81 -13.26
CA GLU A 93 -1.30 -6.86 -13.01
C GLU A 93 -1.63 -6.64 -11.52
N ARG A 94 -0.89 -7.30 -10.62
CA ARG A 94 -1.06 -7.11 -9.17
C ARG A 94 -0.58 -5.73 -8.70
N VAL A 95 0.51 -5.21 -9.26
CA VAL A 95 0.97 -3.84 -8.97
C VAL A 95 -0.13 -2.84 -9.32
N LYS A 96 -0.69 -2.93 -10.54
CA LYS A 96 -1.82 -2.12 -11.00
C LYS A 96 -3.01 -2.23 -10.03
N GLU A 97 -3.44 -3.45 -9.70
CA GLU A 97 -4.58 -3.69 -8.81
C GLU A 97 -4.41 -3.01 -7.44
N TYR A 98 -3.24 -3.15 -6.81
CA TYR A 98 -2.96 -2.55 -5.50
C TYR A 98 -2.86 -1.03 -5.57
N CYS A 99 -2.24 -0.47 -6.60
CA CYS A 99 -2.16 0.97 -6.73
C CYS A 99 -3.55 1.59 -6.96
N LEU A 100 -4.40 0.96 -7.79
CA LEU A 100 -5.76 1.45 -8.01
C LEU A 100 -6.64 1.35 -6.75
N LYS A 101 -6.39 0.39 -5.85
CA LYS A 101 -7.03 0.35 -4.53
C LYS A 101 -6.69 1.58 -3.69
N VAL A 102 -5.43 2.00 -3.71
CA VAL A 102 -4.98 3.23 -3.04
C VAL A 102 -5.61 4.46 -3.69
N LEU A 103 -5.53 4.59 -5.01
CA LEU A 103 -6.02 5.77 -5.75
C LEU A 103 -7.53 5.98 -5.65
N ARG A 104 -8.32 4.94 -5.38
CA ARG A 104 -9.76 5.10 -5.10
C ARG A 104 -10.04 5.89 -3.83
N LYS A 105 -9.09 5.95 -2.90
CA LYS A 105 -9.22 6.66 -1.62
C LYS A 105 -8.32 7.89 -1.57
N GLU A 106 -7.10 7.76 -2.08
CA GLU A 106 -6.09 8.82 -2.14
C GLU A 106 -5.75 9.09 -3.61
N GLY A 107 -6.62 9.79 -4.33
CA GLY A 107 -6.50 10.02 -5.78
C GLY A 107 -5.19 10.71 -6.20
N GLU A 108 -4.59 11.47 -5.29
CA GLU A 108 -3.35 12.23 -5.51
C GLU A 108 -2.12 11.55 -4.88
N ASN A 109 -2.22 10.28 -4.46
CA ASN A 109 -1.07 9.58 -3.88
C ASN A 109 0.04 9.39 -4.92
N PHE A 110 1.10 10.21 -4.81
CA PHE A 110 2.26 10.20 -5.69
C PHE A 110 2.80 8.78 -5.97
N LYS A 111 2.99 7.97 -4.92
CA LYS A 111 3.60 6.65 -5.04
C LYS A 111 2.69 5.68 -5.82
N ALA A 112 1.39 5.73 -5.59
CA ALA A 112 0.42 4.90 -6.29
C ALA A 112 0.22 5.35 -7.74
N LEU A 113 0.22 6.66 -8.02
CA LEU A 113 0.18 7.21 -9.37
C LEU A 113 1.39 6.75 -10.19
N TYR A 114 2.61 6.99 -9.67
CA TYR A 114 3.85 6.60 -10.33
C TYR A 114 3.87 5.10 -10.65
N ARG A 115 3.62 4.26 -9.65
CA ARG A 115 3.65 2.79 -9.81
C ARG A 115 2.55 2.27 -10.73
N SER A 116 1.38 2.92 -10.77
CA SER A 116 0.33 2.61 -11.75
C SER A 116 0.82 2.90 -13.17
N GLY A 117 1.45 4.05 -13.38
CA GLY A 117 2.05 4.41 -14.67
C GLY A 117 3.07 3.38 -15.15
N VAL A 118 3.99 2.97 -14.28
CA VAL A 118 4.95 1.90 -14.54
C VAL A 118 4.25 0.57 -14.88
N ALA A 119 3.25 0.17 -14.10
CA ALA A 119 2.51 -1.06 -14.35
C ALA A 119 1.78 -1.05 -15.70
N TYR A 120 1.08 0.03 -16.04
CA TYR A 120 0.38 0.15 -17.32
C TYR A 120 1.34 0.16 -18.51
N TYR A 121 2.52 0.77 -18.37
CA TYR A 121 3.56 0.76 -19.40
C TYR A 121 3.98 -0.67 -19.74
N HIS A 122 4.31 -1.48 -18.73
CA HIS A 122 4.70 -2.88 -18.93
C HIS A 122 3.56 -3.80 -19.36
N LEU A 123 2.31 -3.38 -19.16
CA LEU A 123 1.12 -4.08 -19.66
C LEU A 123 0.72 -3.63 -21.09
N GLY A 124 1.42 -2.66 -21.68
CA GLY A 124 1.18 -2.17 -23.03
C GLY A 124 0.05 -1.14 -23.18
N ASP A 125 -0.58 -0.70 -22.09
CA ASP A 125 -1.59 0.38 -22.11
C ASP A 125 -0.88 1.73 -21.94
N TYR A 126 -0.24 2.18 -23.02
CA TYR A 126 0.59 3.39 -23.01
C TYR A 126 -0.21 4.67 -22.76
N HIS A 127 -1.50 4.70 -23.14
CA HIS A 127 -2.37 5.84 -22.90
C HIS A 127 -2.57 6.06 -21.38
N LYS A 128 -2.92 4.99 -20.65
CA LYS A 128 -3.03 5.09 -19.18
C LYS A 128 -1.68 5.27 -18.51
N ALA A 129 -0.63 4.65 -19.03
CA ALA A 129 0.72 4.83 -18.51
C ALA A 129 1.11 6.32 -18.50
N LEU A 130 0.94 6.99 -19.64
CA LEU A 130 1.22 8.41 -19.78
C LEU A 130 0.38 9.25 -18.82
N HIS A 131 -0.94 9.01 -18.79
CA HIS A 131 -1.84 9.69 -17.87
C HIS A 131 -1.37 9.60 -16.41
N TYR A 132 -1.13 8.38 -15.89
CA TYR A 132 -0.74 8.21 -14.50
C TYR A 132 0.64 8.78 -14.16
N LEU A 133 1.60 8.72 -15.09
CA LEU A 133 2.92 9.33 -14.91
C LEU A 133 2.84 10.86 -14.89
N GLN A 134 2.01 11.46 -15.74
CA GLN A 134 1.76 12.91 -15.74
C GLN A 134 1.09 13.36 -14.44
N GLU A 135 0.03 12.67 -14.00
CA GLU A 135 -0.61 12.97 -12.72
C GLU A 135 0.40 12.84 -11.57
N SER A 136 1.23 11.79 -11.56
CA SER A 136 2.28 11.64 -10.56
C SER A 136 3.27 12.80 -10.56
N HIS A 137 3.63 13.34 -11.72
CA HIS A 137 4.57 14.46 -11.82
C HIS A 137 3.98 15.76 -11.24
N LYS A 138 2.68 16.01 -11.43
CA LYS A 138 1.98 17.17 -10.85
C LYS A 138 2.02 17.21 -9.32
N GLN A 139 2.11 16.03 -8.70
CA GLN A 139 2.19 15.91 -7.23
C GLN A 139 3.60 16.16 -6.68
N GLN A 140 4.62 16.37 -7.55
CA GLN A 140 5.91 16.84 -7.07
C GLN A 140 5.79 18.31 -6.69
N PRO A 141 6.15 18.72 -5.45
CA PRO A 141 6.25 20.13 -5.13
C PRO A 141 7.29 20.75 -6.07
N SER A 142 6.83 21.65 -6.93
CA SER A 142 7.67 22.36 -7.88
C SER A 142 8.65 23.26 -7.11
N GLY A 143 9.85 22.73 -6.85
CA GLY A 143 11.09 23.46 -6.60
C GLY A 143 11.14 24.45 -5.42
N THR A 144 11.83 24.07 -4.34
CA THR A 144 13.02 24.78 -3.82
C THR A 144 13.56 24.11 -2.55
N GLY A 145 14.80 23.61 -2.60
CA GLY A 145 15.63 23.37 -1.42
C GLY A 145 15.41 22.06 -0.66
N GLY A 146 16.23 21.04 -0.93
CA GLY A 146 16.34 19.88 -0.04
C GLY A 146 16.89 18.62 -0.69
N SER A 147 18.21 18.60 -0.91
CA SER A 147 18.98 17.37 -1.16
C SER A 147 18.55 16.22 -0.23
N HIS A 148 18.46 15.00 -0.81
CA HIS A 148 18.73 13.68 -0.19
C HIS A 148 17.64 12.58 -0.11
N ILE A 149 16.42 12.69 -0.65
CA ILE A 149 15.43 11.61 -0.39
C ILE A 149 15.12 10.65 -1.56
N HIS A 150 15.42 10.96 -2.84
CA HIS A 150 14.83 10.15 -3.94
C HIS A 150 15.78 9.70 -5.07
N THR A 151 17.05 9.45 -4.79
CA THR A 151 18.02 8.89 -5.77
C THR A 151 17.99 7.37 -5.93
N HIS A 152 17.04 6.64 -5.33
CA HIS A 152 16.97 5.17 -5.48
C HIS A 152 15.76 4.62 -6.23
N THR A 153 14.72 5.42 -6.48
CA THR A 153 13.59 4.98 -7.32
C THR A 153 13.72 5.40 -8.78
N HIS A 154 14.57 6.38 -9.08
CA HIS A 154 14.78 6.86 -10.46
C HIS A 154 15.73 5.98 -11.28
N THR A 155 16.54 5.13 -10.63
CA THR A 155 17.64 4.40 -11.30
C THR A 155 17.21 3.12 -12.04
N ARG A 156 15.96 2.63 -11.88
CA ARG A 156 15.53 1.39 -12.56
C ARG A 156 14.72 1.56 -13.84
N LEU A 157 14.24 2.77 -14.16
CA LEU A 157 13.55 3.01 -15.44
C LEU A 157 14.47 3.55 -16.55
N HIS A 158 15.68 4.00 -16.21
CA HIS A 158 16.65 4.48 -17.20
C HIS A 158 17.54 3.37 -17.79
N ALA A 159 17.41 2.13 -17.32
CA ALA A 159 18.21 0.98 -17.77
C ALA A 159 17.44 0.04 -18.73
N SER A 160 16.27 0.45 -19.22
CA SER A 160 15.48 -0.35 -20.17
C SER A 160 14.80 0.51 -21.24
N VAL A 161 15.41 1.65 -21.58
CA VAL A 161 15.17 2.38 -22.84
C VAL A 161 16.47 2.42 -23.61
#